data_AF-A0A564YCV0-F1
#
_entry.id   AF-A0A564YCV0-F1
#
_cell.length_a   1.000
_cell.length_b   1.000
_cell.length_c   1.000
_cell.angle_alpha   90.00
_cell.angle_beta   90.00
_cell.angle_gamma   90.00
#
_symmetry.space_group_name_H-M   'P 1'
#
loop_
_entity.id
_entity.type
_entity.pdbx_description
1 polymer ?
#
loop_
_entity_poly.entity_id
_entity_poly.type
_entity_poly.pdbx_seq_one_letter_code
_entity_poly.pdbx_strand_id
1 'polypeptide(L)'
;MEIRDEFSDLPTWKGYTLRAWQTMWDFNQSIRDPISEKLLPDPAEPPYYQPPYTIIMEINDVLVHPDWKFRSGWRFKKRPALELFLQQLAPFYEVVAFTQDSAMTGMPVMAQIDPKGQYIHYRLFRESTRYRKGKHIKDLSCLNRDLSRVILIDWNPDAASLQPRNAFIIKRWKGEDSDRELIDLAAFLRMIAMSGVEDVRPVLDHYHQFDDPLAAFKEKHEQLMEAQAKKKEEMEKLAAQKKKSGFGYGIPSFSQFRR
;
A
#
# COMPACT_ATOMS: atom_id res chain seq x y z
N MET A 1 -29.34 -40.33 -10.90
CA MET A 1 -28.01 -40.61 -10.31
C MET A 1 -28.10 -40.21 -8.85
N GLU A 2 -27.98 -41.15 -7.92
CA GLU A 2 -27.74 -40.81 -6.52
C GLU A 2 -26.32 -40.24 -6.42
N ILE A 3 -26.20 -39.02 -5.92
CA ILE A 3 -24.90 -38.41 -5.63
C ILE A 3 -24.40 -39.12 -4.37
N ARG A 4 -23.43 -40.03 -4.54
CA ARG A 4 -22.77 -40.69 -3.41
C ARG A 4 -21.85 -39.69 -2.72
N ASP A 5 -22.07 -39.49 -1.44
CA ASP A 5 -21.26 -38.68 -0.54
C ASP A 5 -20.47 -39.57 0.44
N GLU A 6 -19.57 -38.96 1.21
CA GLU A 6 -18.73 -39.65 2.21
C GLU A 6 -19.52 -40.30 3.36
N PHE A 7 -20.81 -39.98 3.49
CA PHE A 7 -21.70 -40.51 4.54
C PHE A 7 -22.73 -41.51 3.98
N SER A 8 -22.65 -41.84 2.70
CA SER A 8 -23.60 -42.71 2.00
C SER A 8 -23.46 -44.18 2.44
N ASP A 9 -22.28 -44.55 2.94
CA ASP A 9 -21.99 -45.90 3.45
C ASP A 9 -22.41 -46.10 4.93
N LEU A 10 -22.90 -45.04 5.60
CA LEU A 10 -23.30 -45.07 7.00
C LEU A 10 -24.80 -45.36 7.17
N PRO A 11 -25.23 -45.86 8.35
CA PRO A 11 -26.64 -45.97 8.68
C PRO A 11 -27.37 -44.64 8.46
N THR A 12 -28.54 -44.67 7.82
CA THR A 12 -29.27 -43.49 7.34
C THR A 12 -29.40 -42.38 8.39
N TRP A 13 -29.73 -42.74 9.63
CA TRP A 13 -29.84 -41.78 10.74
C TRP A 13 -28.50 -41.13 11.11
N LYS A 14 -27.39 -41.89 11.11
CA LYS A 14 -26.03 -41.37 11.35
C LYS A 14 -25.62 -40.45 10.21
N GLY A 15 -25.86 -40.86 8.97
CA GLY A 15 -25.60 -40.07 7.77
C GLY A 15 -26.30 -38.71 7.84
N TYR A 16 -27.59 -38.67 8.19
CA TYR A 16 -28.32 -37.41 8.34
C TYR A 16 -27.74 -36.51 9.45
N THR A 17 -27.40 -37.06 10.62
CA THR A 17 -26.82 -36.25 11.72
C THR A 17 -25.43 -35.70 11.37
N LEU A 18 -24.59 -36.49 10.70
CA LEU A 18 -23.24 -36.08 10.30
C LEU A 18 -23.30 -35.05 9.18
N ARG A 19 -24.18 -35.21 8.19
CA ARG A 19 -24.42 -34.18 7.17
C ARG A 19 -24.92 -32.88 7.78
N ALA A 20 -25.84 -32.94 8.73
CA ALA A 20 -26.32 -31.75 9.42
C ALA A 20 -25.19 -31.04 10.19
N TRP A 21 -24.36 -31.81 10.89
CA TRP A 21 -23.20 -31.28 11.60
C TRP A 21 -22.15 -30.69 10.66
N GLN A 22 -21.84 -31.38 9.55
CA GLN A 22 -20.92 -30.88 8.52
C GLN A 22 -21.47 -29.63 7.85
N THR A 23 -22.76 -29.59 7.51
CA THR A 23 -23.40 -28.39 6.95
C THR A 23 -23.29 -27.22 7.91
N MET A 24 -23.53 -27.43 9.21
CA MET A 24 -23.34 -26.40 10.24
C MET A 24 -21.87 -25.98 10.37
N TRP A 25 -20.94 -26.92 10.28
CA TRP A 25 -19.50 -26.65 10.32
C TRP A 25 -19.07 -25.82 9.11
N ASP A 26 -19.40 -26.26 7.90
CA ASP A 26 -19.08 -25.60 6.63
C ASP A 26 -19.72 -24.22 6.56
N PHE A 27 -20.96 -24.07 7.04
CA PHE A 27 -21.61 -22.77 7.15
C PHE A 27 -20.82 -21.84 8.08
N ASN A 28 -20.44 -22.30 9.27
CA ASN A 28 -19.62 -21.50 10.20
C ASN A 28 -18.22 -21.20 9.64
N GLN A 29 -17.60 -22.11 8.88
CA GLN A 29 -16.32 -21.85 8.20
C GLN A 29 -16.48 -20.81 7.08
N SER A 30 -17.54 -20.90 6.27
CA SER A 30 -17.83 -19.95 5.19
C SER A 30 -18.08 -18.52 5.68
N ILE A 31 -18.51 -18.36 6.94
CA ILE A 31 -18.66 -17.05 7.58
C ILE A 31 -17.30 -16.51 8.07
N ARG A 32 -16.36 -17.39 8.41
CA ARG A 32 -15.08 -17.02 9.04
C ARG A 32 -13.96 -16.82 8.03
N ASP A 33 -13.88 -17.68 7.04
CA ASP A 33 -12.81 -17.68 6.06
C ASP A 33 -13.23 -16.95 4.77
N PRO A 34 -12.26 -16.33 4.06
CA PRO A 34 -12.55 -15.65 2.81
C PRO A 34 -13.12 -16.61 1.78
N ILE A 35 -13.91 -16.06 0.87
CA ILE A 35 -14.61 -16.81 -0.19
C ILE A 35 -13.64 -17.62 -1.08
N SER A 36 -12.39 -17.16 -1.22
CA SER A 36 -11.38 -17.80 -2.07
C SER A 36 -10.05 -17.96 -1.34
N GLU A 37 -9.35 -19.07 -1.61
CA GLU A 37 -7.97 -19.29 -1.16
C GLU A 37 -6.99 -18.30 -1.81
N LYS A 38 -7.23 -17.96 -3.07
CA LYS A 38 -6.49 -16.95 -3.83
C LYS A 38 -7.39 -15.73 -4.10
N LEU A 39 -7.03 -14.59 -3.54
CA LEU A 39 -7.79 -13.34 -3.67
C LEU A 39 -7.47 -12.59 -4.96
N LEU A 40 -6.25 -12.72 -5.48
CA LEU A 40 -5.82 -12.09 -6.73
C LEU A 40 -5.48 -13.17 -7.77
N PRO A 41 -5.69 -12.88 -9.07
CA PRO A 41 -5.26 -13.75 -10.14
C PRO A 41 -3.72 -13.86 -10.18
N ASP A 42 -3.23 -14.83 -10.93
CA ASP A 42 -1.79 -14.99 -11.14
C ASP A 42 -1.19 -13.73 -11.81
N PRO A 43 0.08 -13.39 -11.53
CA PRO A 43 0.76 -12.27 -12.14
C PRO A 43 0.71 -12.30 -13.67
N ALA A 44 0.60 -11.12 -14.31
CA ALA A 44 0.57 -10.98 -15.74
C ALA A 44 1.93 -11.33 -16.36
N GLU A 45 1.89 -12.13 -17.43
CA GLU A 45 3.09 -12.49 -18.21
C GLU A 45 3.38 -11.44 -19.29
N PRO A 46 4.66 -11.29 -19.72
CA PRO A 46 5.02 -10.47 -20.88
C PRO A 46 4.18 -10.86 -22.11
N PRO A 47 3.57 -9.92 -22.85
CA PRO A 47 3.97 -8.52 -23.02
C PRO A 47 3.33 -7.51 -22.06
N TYR A 48 2.46 -7.96 -21.15
CA TYR A 48 1.80 -7.07 -20.20
C TYR A 48 2.76 -6.71 -19.07
N TYR A 49 2.85 -5.42 -18.75
CA TYR A 49 3.70 -4.92 -17.66
C TYR A 49 2.93 -5.00 -16.34
N GLN A 50 3.50 -5.69 -15.35
CA GLN A 50 3.05 -5.65 -13.96
C GLN A 50 4.09 -4.97 -13.08
N PRO A 51 3.70 -4.04 -12.21
CA PRO A 51 4.63 -3.43 -11.26
C PRO A 51 5.24 -4.48 -10.32
N PRO A 52 6.52 -4.32 -9.94
CA PRO A 52 7.25 -5.33 -9.16
C PRO A 52 6.80 -5.43 -7.69
N TYR A 53 6.18 -4.38 -7.15
CA TYR A 53 5.68 -4.33 -5.77
C TYR A 53 4.17 -4.27 -5.75
N THR A 54 3.56 -4.85 -4.72
CA THR A 54 2.12 -4.78 -4.48
C THR A 54 1.86 -3.97 -3.21
N ILE A 55 0.95 -3.00 -3.30
CA ILE A 55 0.55 -2.19 -2.15
C ILE A 55 -0.92 -2.44 -1.84
N ILE A 56 -1.19 -2.85 -0.61
CA ILE A 56 -2.54 -3.00 -0.09
C ILE A 56 -2.86 -1.77 0.72
N MET A 57 -3.97 -1.10 0.44
CA MET A 57 -4.36 0.10 1.17
C MET A 57 -5.78 -0.03 1.73
N GLU A 58 -5.93 0.23 3.01
CA GLU A 58 -7.24 0.60 3.56
C GLU A 58 -7.72 1.90 2.92
N ILE A 59 -9.03 2.03 2.76
CA ILE A 59 -9.66 3.21 2.15
C ILE A 59 -10.13 4.13 3.25
N ASN A 60 -10.88 3.60 4.21
CA ASN A 60 -11.51 4.39 5.25
C ASN A 60 -10.49 4.83 6.28
N ASP A 61 -10.50 6.11 6.59
CA ASP A 61 -9.60 6.82 7.50
C ASP A 61 -8.10 6.76 7.11
N VAL A 62 -7.80 6.26 5.90
CA VAL A 62 -6.49 6.38 5.23
C VAL A 62 -6.59 7.31 4.02
N LEU A 63 -7.54 7.04 3.12
CA LEU A 63 -7.76 7.75 1.85
C LEU A 63 -9.00 8.65 1.89
N VAL A 64 -10.08 8.17 2.54
CA VAL A 64 -11.35 8.89 2.69
C VAL A 64 -11.86 8.76 4.12
N HIS A 65 -12.60 9.74 4.60
CA HIS A 65 -13.19 9.72 5.93
C HIS A 65 -14.72 9.72 5.83
N PRO A 66 -15.42 8.70 6.36
CA PRO A 66 -16.87 8.71 6.43
C PRO A 66 -17.36 9.68 7.51
N ASP A 67 -18.13 10.69 7.10
CA ASP A 67 -18.78 11.68 7.96
C ASP A 67 -20.31 11.48 7.87
N TRP A 68 -20.94 11.15 9.00
CA TRP A 68 -22.39 11.01 9.07
C TRP A 68 -23.01 12.25 9.72
N LYS A 69 -24.02 12.82 9.05
CA LYS A 69 -24.84 13.90 9.62
C LYS A 69 -26.31 13.58 9.48
N PHE A 70 -27.08 13.89 10.51
CA PHE A 70 -28.53 13.60 10.55
C PHE A 70 -29.29 14.06 9.30
N ARG A 71 -28.98 15.26 8.77
CA ARG A 71 -29.68 15.82 7.60
C ARG A 71 -29.19 15.29 6.26
N SER A 72 -27.91 14.93 6.13
CA SER A 72 -27.30 14.56 4.85
C SER A 72 -26.94 13.09 4.73
N GLY A 73 -27.15 12.31 5.80
CA GLY A 73 -26.71 10.93 5.88
C GLY A 73 -25.18 10.78 5.82
N TRP A 74 -24.74 9.65 5.28
CA TRP A 74 -23.33 9.33 5.05
C TRP A 74 -22.75 10.16 3.90
N ARG A 75 -21.64 10.84 4.16
CA ARG A 75 -20.80 11.50 3.16
C ARG A 75 -19.36 11.04 3.34
N PHE A 76 -18.59 11.05 2.27
CA PHE A 76 -17.18 10.70 2.31
C PHE A 76 -16.34 11.92 1.97
N LYS A 77 -15.43 12.28 2.86
CA LYS A 77 -14.45 13.35 2.63
C LYS A 77 -13.19 12.74 2.02
N LYS A 78 -12.71 13.30 0.91
CA LYS A 78 -11.43 12.90 0.31
C LYS A 78 -10.28 13.47 1.12
N ARG A 79 -9.26 12.67 1.43
CA ARG A 79 -8.05 13.17 2.10
C ARG A 79 -7.30 14.13 1.18
N PRO A 80 -6.74 15.25 1.68
CA PRO A 80 -5.93 16.14 0.87
C PRO A 80 -4.83 15.38 0.11
N ALA A 81 -4.58 15.76 -1.13
CA ALA A 81 -3.59 15.14 -2.03
C ALA A 81 -3.85 13.67 -2.44
N LEU A 82 -5.06 13.11 -2.20
CA LEU A 82 -5.44 11.74 -2.61
C LEU A 82 -5.10 11.41 -4.08
N GLU A 83 -5.49 12.26 -5.02
CA GLU A 83 -5.30 11.99 -6.46
C GLU A 83 -3.83 12.02 -6.84
N LEU A 84 -3.08 12.99 -6.31
CA LEU A 84 -1.62 13.08 -6.50
C LEU A 84 -0.91 11.85 -5.92
N PHE A 85 -1.35 11.38 -4.75
CA PHE A 85 -0.84 10.17 -4.11
C PHE A 85 -1.02 8.94 -5.03
N LEU A 86 -2.24 8.69 -5.52
CA LEU A 86 -2.52 7.57 -6.41
C LEU A 86 -1.74 7.66 -7.74
N GLN A 87 -1.70 8.85 -8.34
CA GLN A 87 -0.95 9.10 -9.58
C GLN A 87 0.55 8.82 -9.42
N GLN A 88 1.13 9.14 -8.26
CA GLN A 88 2.54 8.92 -7.98
C GLN A 88 2.89 7.46 -7.67
N LEU A 89 1.93 6.65 -7.22
CA LEU A 89 2.15 5.25 -6.87
C LEU A 89 1.88 4.27 -8.02
N ALA A 90 0.87 4.56 -8.85
CA ALA A 90 0.41 3.64 -9.89
C ALA A 90 1.52 3.11 -10.84
N PRO A 91 2.57 3.87 -11.20
CA PRO A 91 3.65 3.33 -12.04
C PRO A 91 4.55 2.31 -11.35
N PHE A 92 4.64 2.35 -10.02
CA PHE A 92 5.61 1.56 -9.24
C PHE A 92 4.99 0.39 -8.49
N TYR A 93 3.69 0.49 -8.20
CA TYR A 93 2.96 -0.46 -7.37
C TYR A 93 1.69 -0.97 -8.05
N GLU A 94 1.44 -2.26 -7.91
CA GLU A 94 0.13 -2.84 -8.10
C GLU A 94 -0.73 -2.45 -6.89
N VAL A 95 -1.65 -1.50 -7.11
CA VAL A 95 -2.49 -0.95 -6.05
C VAL A 95 -3.72 -1.82 -5.83
N VAL A 96 -3.80 -2.42 -4.65
CA VAL A 96 -4.94 -3.22 -4.18
C VAL A 96 -5.63 -2.46 -3.06
N ALA A 97 -6.86 -2.03 -3.28
CA ALA A 97 -7.62 -1.35 -2.23
C ALA A 97 -8.42 -2.39 -1.45
N PHE A 98 -8.05 -2.61 -0.19
CA PHE A 98 -8.59 -3.68 0.66
C PHE A 98 -9.20 -3.06 1.92
N THR A 99 -10.53 -3.05 1.98
CA THR A 99 -11.27 -2.46 3.10
C THR A 99 -12.01 -3.49 3.94
N GLN A 100 -12.25 -3.14 5.21
CA GLN A 100 -13.15 -3.88 6.08
C GLN A 100 -14.63 -3.56 5.84
N ASP A 101 -14.96 -2.65 4.92
CA ASP A 101 -16.35 -2.39 4.53
C ASP A 101 -16.89 -3.46 3.58
N SER A 102 -18.21 -3.67 3.63
CA SER A 102 -18.90 -4.56 2.68
C SER A 102 -18.80 -4.03 1.26
N ALA A 103 -18.83 -4.93 0.27
CA ALA A 103 -18.82 -4.53 -1.14
C ALA A 103 -19.98 -3.58 -1.49
N MET A 104 -21.14 -3.75 -0.85
CA MET A 104 -22.33 -2.91 -1.06
C MET A 104 -22.07 -1.43 -0.75
N THR A 105 -21.32 -1.14 0.31
CA THR A 105 -21.03 0.25 0.75
C THR A 105 -19.72 0.78 0.16
N GLY A 106 -18.71 -0.07 0.04
CA GLY A 106 -17.38 0.34 -0.43
C GLY A 106 -17.29 0.56 -1.94
N MET A 107 -18.02 -0.22 -2.75
CA MET A 107 -17.90 -0.15 -4.21
C MET A 107 -18.29 1.23 -4.79
N PRO A 108 -19.39 1.88 -4.37
CA PRO A 108 -19.72 3.24 -4.82
C PRO A 108 -18.65 4.28 -4.43
N VAL A 109 -18.03 4.14 -3.26
CA VAL A 109 -16.97 5.05 -2.79
C VAL A 109 -15.73 4.91 -3.66
N MET A 110 -15.31 3.67 -3.95
CA MET A 110 -14.19 3.39 -4.85
C MET A 110 -14.41 3.98 -6.24
N ALA A 111 -15.63 3.87 -6.78
CA ALA A 111 -15.97 4.44 -8.08
C ALA A 111 -15.86 5.98 -8.11
N GLN A 112 -15.96 6.67 -6.97
CA GLN A 112 -15.75 8.12 -6.87
C GLN A 112 -14.28 8.51 -6.64
N ILE A 113 -13.48 7.60 -6.09
CA ILE A 113 -12.04 7.78 -5.89
C ILE A 113 -11.31 7.60 -7.22
N ASP A 114 -11.60 6.52 -7.93
CA ASP A 114 -11.00 6.18 -9.22
C ASP A 114 -12.08 5.84 -10.26
N PRO A 115 -12.75 6.86 -10.84
CA PRO A 115 -13.83 6.65 -11.79
C PRO A 115 -13.40 5.97 -13.09
N LYS A 116 -12.13 6.14 -13.47
CA LYS A 116 -11.57 5.57 -14.70
C LYS A 116 -10.96 4.18 -14.47
N GLY A 117 -10.77 3.76 -13.22
CA GLY A 117 -10.07 2.52 -12.88
C GLY A 117 -8.60 2.56 -13.31
N GLN A 118 -7.97 3.73 -13.30
CA GLN A 118 -6.61 3.92 -13.81
C GLN A 118 -5.54 3.65 -12.74
N TYR A 119 -5.89 3.76 -11.45
CA TYR A 119 -4.93 3.71 -10.37
C TYR A 119 -5.08 2.43 -9.53
N ILE A 120 -6.32 2.06 -9.18
CA ILE A 120 -6.62 0.91 -8.32
C ILE A 120 -6.86 -0.32 -9.21
N HIS A 121 -5.97 -1.31 -9.09
CA HIS A 121 -5.98 -2.52 -9.92
C HIS A 121 -7.01 -3.54 -9.42
N TYR A 122 -7.05 -3.76 -8.10
CA TYR A 122 -7.98 -4.71 -7.48
C TYR A 122 -8.68 -4.10 -6.26
N ARG A 123 -9.90 -4.56 -6.01
CA ARG A 123 -10.77 -4.07 -4.94
C ARG A 123 -11.20 -5.27 -4.09
N LEU A 124 -10.75 -5.31 -2.85
CA LEU A 124 -11.08 -6.33 -1.88
C LEU A 124 -11.90 -5.71 -0.75
N PHE A 125 -12.90 -6.43 -0.28
CA PHE A 125 -13.88 -5.96 0.70
C PHE A 125 -13.91 -6.88 1.91
N ARG A 126 -14.83 -6.63 2.86
CA ARG A 126 -15.00 -7.42 4.08
C ARG A 126 -15.09 -8.93 3.81
N GLU A 127 -15.74 -9.30 2.73
CA GLU A 127 -15.96 -10.68 2.28
C GLU A 127 -14.65 -11.42 1.95
N SER A 128 -13.55 -10.69 1.74
CA SER A 128 -12.20 -11.21 1.53
C SER A 128 -11.35 -11.26 2.81
N THR A 129 -11.88 -10.82 3.96
CA THR A 129 -11.18 -10.85 5.25
C THR A 129 -11.43 -12.16 6.01
N ARG A 130 -10.50 -12.53 6.89
CA ARG A 130 -10.72 -13.60 7.87
C ARG A 130 -11.35 -13.02 9.14
N TYR A 131 -12.46 -13.57 9.57
CA TYR A 131 -13.09 -13.21 10.83
C TYR A 131 -12.62 -14.13 11.95
N ARG A 132 -11.79 -13.60 12.85
CA ARG A 132 -11.26 -14.34 14.01
C ARG A 132 -11.40 -13.53 15.29
N LYS A 133 -11.93 -14.16 16.34
CA LYS A 133 -12.07 -13.56 17.69
C LYS A 133 -12.76 -12.17 17.68
N GLY A 134 -13.78 -12.00 16.84
CA GLY A 134 -14.52 -10.73 16.75
C GLY A 134 -13.88 -9.67 15.87
N LYS A 135 -12.74 -9.94 15.23
CA LYS A 135 -11.98 -8.98 14.42
C LYS A 135 -11.87 -9.46 12.98
N HIS A 136 -11.92 -8.51 12.05
CA HIS A 136 -11.62 -8.74 10.64
C HIS A 136 -10.12 -8.57 10.41
N ILE A 137 -9.49 -9.61 9.86
CA ILE A 137 -8.05 -9.67 9.59
C ILE A 137 -7.83 -9.80 8.09
N LYS A 138 -6.94 -8.98 7.55
CA LYS A 138 -6.51 -9.01 6.15
C LYS A 138 -5.36 -9.99 6.03
N ASP A 139 -5.67 -11.22 5.65
CA ASP A 139 -4.65 -12.25 5.47
C ASP A 139 -3.91 -12.06 4.15
N LEU A 140 -2.66 -11.62 4.22
CA LEU A 140 -1.84 -11.35 3.04
C LEU A 140 -1.38 -12.63 2.34
N SER A 141 -1.40 -13.79 3.02
CA SER A 141 -0.99 -15.06 2.42
C SER A 141 -1.93 -15.51 1.29
N CYS A 142 -3.20 -15.06 1.33
CA CYS A 142 -4.19 -15.35 0.30
C CYS A 142 -4.08 -14.44 -0.93
N LEU A 143 -3.20 -13.44 -0.94
CA LEU A 143 -3.11 -12.48 -2.05
C LEU A 143 -2.44 -13.05 -3.31
N ASN A 144 -1.80 -14.23 -3.25
CA ASN A 144 -1.08 -14.80 -4.38
C ASN A 144 0.04 -13.86 -4.90
N ARG A 145 0.77 -13.23 -3.97
CA ARG A 145 1.91 -12.34 -4.22
C ARG A 145 3.05 -12.69 -3.27
N ASP A 146 4.28 -12.38 -3.66
CA ASP A 146 5.44 -12.56 -2.80
C ASP A 146 5.42 -11.53 -1.66
N LEU A 147 5.35 -12.02 -0.41
CA LEU A 147 5.34 -11.17 0.78
C LEU A 147 6.62 -10.34 0.94
N SER A 148 7.73 -10.67 0.28
CA SER A 148 8.92 -9.81 0.29
C SER A 148 8.68 -8.45 -0.42
N ARG A 149 7.67 -8.37 -1.30
CA ARG A 149 7.35 -7.19 -2.11
C ARG A 149 5.96 -6.61 -1.84
N VAL A 150 5.35 -7.03 -0.74
CA VAL A 150 3.99 -6.64 -0.35
C VAL A 150 4.02 -5.70 0.85
N ILE A 151 3.37 -4.55 0.72
CA ILE A 151 3.21 -3.58 1.81
C ILE A 151 1.71 -3.36 2.06
N LEU A 152 1.26 -3.56 3.30
CA LEU A 152 -0.09 -3.23 3.76
C LEU A 152 -0.08 -1.89 4.48
N ILE A 153 -0.89 -0.93 4.04
CA ILE A 153 -1.10 0.35 4.71
C ILE A 153 -2.47 0.34 5.35
N ASP A 154 -2.47 0.47 6.67
CA ASP A 154 -3.68 0.49 7.48
C ASP A 154 -3.50 1.45 8.66
N TRP A 155 -4.60 1.91 9.24
CA TRP A 155 -4.56 2.62 10.52
C TRP A 155 -4.81 1.67 11.70
N ASN A 156 -5.40 0.50 11.44
CA ASN A 156 -5.73 -0.49 12.46
C ASN A 156 -4.70 -1.63 12.48
N PRO A 157 -3.88 -1.77 13.55
CA PRO A 157 -2.91 -2.86 13.66
C PRO A 157 -3.57 -4.25 13.72
N ASP A 158 -4.81 -4.36 14.19
CA ASP A 158 -5.51 -5.65 14.24
C ASP A 158 -5.76 -6.24 12.86
N ALA A 159 -5.96 -5.39 11.85
CA ALA A 159 -6.18 -5.80 10.46
C ALA A 159 -4.96 -6.56 9.90
N ALA A 160 -3.76 -6.24 10.40
CA ALA A 160 -2.50 -6.81 9.98
C ALA A 160 -1.99 -7.95 10.88
N SER A 161 -2.78 -8.41 11.85
CA SER A 161 -2.31 -9.30 12.92
C SER A 161 -1.68 -10.62 12.46
N LEU A 162 -1.97 -11.11 11.26
CA LEU A 162 -1.34 -12.31 10.69
C LEU A 162 0.02 -12.03 10.03
N GLN A 163 0.26 -10.82 9.51
CA GLN A 163 1.51 -10.43 8.85
C GLN A 163 1.94 -9.00 9.27
N PRO A 164 2.26 -8.78 10.55
CA PRO A 164 2.55 -7.43 11.06
C PRO A 164 3.80 -6.81 10.44
N ARG A 165 4.81 -7.61 10.07
CA ARG A 165 6.05 -7.14 9.43
C ARG A 165 5.84 -6.52 8.04
N ASN A 166 4.73 -6.85 7.39
CA ASN A 166 4.36 -6.31 6.08
C ASN A 166 3.47 -5.07 6.21
N ALA A 167 3.04 -4.71 7.42
CA ALA A 167 2.11 -3.62 7.62
C ALA A 167 2.82 -2.35 8.03
N PHE A 168 2.56 -1.25 7.33
CA PHE A 168 2.96 0.09 7.70
C PHE A 168 1.75 0.80 8.30
N ILE A 169 1.71 0.84 9.63
CA ILE A 169 0.59 1.43 10.37
C ILE A 169 0.76 2.94 10.43
N ILE A 170 -0.23 3.67 9.91
CA ILE A 170 -0.25 5.13 9.91
C ILE A 170 -1.29 5.66 10.88
N LYS A 171 -1.20 6.94 11.21
CA LYS A 171 -2.20 7.61 12.03
C LYS A 171 -3.56 7.61 11.33
N ARG A 172 -4.61 7.32 12.09
CA ARG A 172 -5.99 7.40 11.63
C ARG A 172 -6.36 8.84 11.28
N TRP A 173 -6.73 9.09 10.04
CA TRP A 173 -7.19 10.40 9.60
C TRP A 173 -8.63 10.65 10.04
N LYS A 174 -8.89 11.84 10.60
CA LYS A 174 -10.19 12.24 11.16
C LYS A 174 -10.95 13.26 10.30
N GLY A 175 -10.55 13.43 9.04
CA GLY A 175 -11.19 14.40 8.15
C GLY A 175 -10.60 15.81 8.19
N GLU A 176 -9.40 16.01 8.73
CA GLU A 176 -8.74 17.32 8.80
C GLU A 176 -8.24 17.80 7.41
N ASP A 177 -8.52 19.05 7.04
CA ASP A 177 -8.14 19.62 5.72
C ASP A 177 -6.68 20.05 5.62
N SER A 178 -6.02 20.29 6.76
CA SER A 178 -4.60 20.65 6.84
C SER A 178 -3.67 19.44 6.77
N ASP A 179 -4.22 18.24 6.65
CA ASP A 179 -3.46 16.99 6.59
C ASP A 179 -2.52 16.97 5.37
N ARG A 180 -1.29 16.50 5.59
CA ARG A 180 -0.27 16.34 4.54
C ARG A 180 0.35 14.96 4.52
N GLU A 181 -0.13 14.04 5.34
CA GLU A 181 0.53 12.74 5.54
C GLU A 181 0.54 11.89 4.25
N LEU A 182 -0.46 12.01 3.37
CA LEU A 182 -0.42 11.29 2.07
C LEU A 182 0.75 11.72 1.20
N ILE A 183 1.21 12.98 1.29
CA ILE A 183 2.36 13.46 0.52
C ILE A 183 3.63 12.79 1.03
N ASP A 184 3.79 12.76 2.36
CA ASP A 184 4.93 12.15 3.04
C ASP A 184 4.93 10.62 2.78
N LEU A 185 3.76 9.99 2.81
CA LEU A 185 3.59 8.56 2.52
C LEU A 185 3.91 8.22 1.06
N ALA A 186 3.51 9.06 0.11
CA ALA A 186 3.89 8.89 -1.29
C ALA A 186 5.42 8.93 -1.47
N ALA A 187 6.09 9.85 -0.78
CA ALA A 187 7.55 9.99 -0.82
C ALA A 187 8.24 8.75 -0.23
N PHE A 188 7.75 8.24 0.90
CA PHE A 188 8.24 7.00 1.52
C PHE A 188 8.16 5.81 0.58
N LEU A 189 6.98 5.57 0.00
CA LEU A 189 6.74 4.44 -0.90
C LEU A 189 7.55 4.57 -2.18
N ARG A 190 7.68 5.77 -2.76
CA ARG A 190 8.56 5.98 -3.91
C ARG A 190 10.01 5.68 -3.56
N MET A 191 10.48 6.06 -2.38
CA MET A 191 11.85 5.76 -1.96
C MET A 191 12.11 4.25 -1.92
N ILE A 192 11.18 3.45 -1.39
CA ILE A 192 11.28 1.98 -1.41
C ILE A 192 11.33 1.45 -2.84
N ALA A 193 10.41 1.90 -3.71
CA ALA A 193 10.36 1.43 -5.09
C ALA A 193 11.62 1.79 -5.88
N MET A 194 12.11 3.03 -5.74
CA MET A 194 13.29 3.54 -6.45
C MET A 194 14.60 2.96 -5.93
N SER A 195 14.66 2.55 -4.67
CA SER A 195 15.85 1.89 -4.10
C SER A 195 15.98 0.43 -4.53
N GLY A 196 14.94 -0.17 -5.11
CA GLY A 196 15.02 -1.52 -5.66
C GLY A 196 15.22 -2.60 -4.59
N VAL A 197 14.65 -2.40 -3.40
CA VAL A 197 14.80 -3.29 -2.26
C VAL A 197 14.17 -4.66 -2.54
N GLU A 198 14.94 -5.74 -2.40
CA GLU A 198 14.45 -7.10 -2.63
C GLU A 198 13.38 -7.53 -1.63
N ASP A 199 13.53 -7.16 -0.35
CA ASP A 199 12.58 -7.43 0.73
C ASP A 199 12.25 -6.16 1.51
N VAL A 200 10.98 -5.76 1.51
CA VAL A 200 10.51 -4.54 2.16
C VAL A 200 10.46 -4.65 3.69
N ARG A 201 10.39 -5.87 4.24
CA ARG A 201 10.15 -6.10 5.68
C ARG A 201 11.23 -5.51 6.58
N PRO A 202 12.55 -5.64 6.32
CA PRO A 202 13.58 -4.99 7.13
C PRO A 202 13.48 -3.46 7.15
N VAL A 203 13.03 -2.86 6.04
CA VAL A 203 12.81 -1.41 5.98
C VAL A 203 11.64 -1.04 6.88
N LEU A 204 10.53 -1.77 6.81
CA LEU A 204 9.36 -1.54 7.66
C LEU A 204 9.68 -1.77 9.14
N ASP A 205 10.39 -2.86 9.47
CA ASP A 205 10.81 -3.22 10.82
C ASP A 205 11.66 -2.09 11.47
N HIS A 206 12.49 -1.38 10.69
CA HIS A 206 13.23 -0.21 11.19
C HIS A 206 12.29 0.92 11.61
N TYR A 207 11.25 1.21 10.83
CA TYR A 207 10.31 2.28 11.14
C TYR A 207 9.27 1.89 12.21
N HIS A 208 9.00 0.60 12.41
CA HIS A 208 8.16 0.11 13.51
C HIS A 208 8.73 0.38 14.91
N GLN A 209 10.01 0.75 15.01
CA GLN A 209 10.65 1.11 16.28
C GLN A 209 10.20 2.49 16.79
N PHE A 210 9.59 3.30 15.94
CA PHE A 210 9.12 4.64 16.28
C PHE A 210 7.61 4.63 16.54
N ASP A 211 7.14 5.48 17.46
CA ASP A 211 5.71 5.63 17.75
C ASP A 211 4.91 6.13 16.54
N ASP A 212 5.51 7.05 15.76
CA ASP A 212 5.01 7.51 14.47
C ASP A 212 6.04 7.20 13.37
N PRO A 213 5.88 6.08 12.65
CA PRO A 213 6.77 5.67 11.57
C PRO A 213 6.92 6.73 10.47
N LEU A 214 5.85 7.46 10.17
CA LEU A 214 5.83 8.40 9.05
C LEU A 214 6.48 9.73 9.42
N ALA A 215 6.27 10.21 10.66
CA ALA A 215 6.98 11.37 11.18
C ALA A 215 8.51 11.12 11.23
N ALA A 216 8.93 9.94 11.69
CA ALA A 216 10.35 9.56 11.71
C ALA A 216 10.95 9.52 10.29
N PHE A 217 10.21 9.02 9.31
CA PHE A 217 10.62 9.08 7.90
C PHE A 217 10.76 10.53 7.42
N LYS A 218 9.79 11.39 7.72
CA LYS A 218 9.78 12.79 7.29
C LYS A 218 11.00 13.54 7.82
N GLU A 219 11.30 13.44 9.11
CA GLU A 219 12.46 14.09 9.72
C GLU A 219 13.76 13.63 9.06
N LYS A 220 13.91 12.32 8.86
CA LYS A 220 15.09 11.74 8.20
C LYS A 220 15.20 12.20 6.74
N HIS A 221 14.07 12.28 6.03
CA HIS A 221 14.02 12.73 4.65
C HIS A 221 14.44 14.22 4.54
N GLU A 222 13.93 15.07 5.42
CA GLU A 222 14.27 16.50 5.47
C GLU A 222 15.77 16.71 5.75
N GLN A 223 16.33 16.00 6.74
CA GLN A 223 17.77 16.04 7.05
C GLN A 223 18.63 15.62 5.85
N LEU A 224 18.23 14.58 5.11
CA LEU A 224 18.93 14.13 3.92
C LEU A 224 18.89 15.18 2.81
N MET A 225 17.74 15.82 2.58
CA MET A 225 17.58 16.86 1.57
C MET A 225 18.42 18.10 1.90
N GLU A 226 18.44 18.54 3.16
CA GLU A 226 19.29 19.65 3.61
C GLU A 226 20.78 19.33 3.45
N ALA A 227 21.20 18.10 3.81
CA ALA A 227 22.58 17.67 3.65
C ALA A 227 23.00 17.64 2.17
N GLN A 228 22.10 17.20 1.28
CA GLN A 228 22.33 17.24 -0.17
C GLN A 228 22.41 18.66 -0.71
N ALA A 229 21.54 19.56 -0.26
CA ALA A 229 21.56 20.97 -0.65
C ALA A 229 22.86 21.65 -0.24
N LYS A 230 23.30 21.48 1.02
CA LYS A 230 24.58 22.00 1.51
C LYS A 230 25.77 21.47 0.71
N LYS A 231 25.82 20.15 0.45
CA LYS A 231 26.85 19.54 -0.39
C LYS A 231 26.86 20.11 -1.81
N LYS A 232 25.69 20.34 -2.41
CA LYS A 232 25.56 20.92 -3.75
C LYS A 232 26.08 22.36 -3.77
N GLU A 233 25.71 23.18 -2.79
CA GLU A 233 26.21 24.57 -2.67
C GLU A 233 27.73 24.61 -2.46
N GLU A 234 28.29 23.72 -1.64
CA GLU A 234 29.74 23.60 -1.44
C GLU A 234 30.45 23.22 -2.73
N MET A 235 29.93 22.23 -3.47
CA MET A 235 30.45 21.82 -4.77
C MET A 235 30.38 22.95 -5.82
N GLU A 236 29.29 23.73 -5.83
CA GLU A 236 29.15 24.89 -6.71
C GLU A 236 30.14 26.00 -6.37
N LYS A 237 30.36 26.28 -5.07
CA LYS A 237 31.38 27.24 -4.59
C LYS A 237 32.79 26.80 -4.99
N LEU A 238 33.12 25.51 -4.82
CA LEU A 238 34.40 24.93 -5.23
C LEU A 238 34.59 24.99 -6.76
N ALA A 239 33.53 24.72 -7.53
CA ALA A 239 33.56 24.82 -8.99
C ALA A 239 33.75 26.28 -9.46
N ALA A 240 33.12 27.25 -8.78
CA ALA A 240 33.29 28.68 -9.05
C ALA A 240 34.71 29.17 -8.72
N GLN A 241 35.30 28.70 -7.61
CA GLN A 241 36.70 29.00 -7.27
C GLN A 241 37.67 28.41 -8.30
N LYS A 242 37.47 27.16 -8.73
CA LYS A 242 38.29 26.54 -9.79
C LYS A 242 38.19 27.27 -11.13
N LYS A 243 37.01 27.78 -11.50
CA LYS A 243 36.85 28.64 -12.70
C LYS A 243 37.62 29.95 -12.59
N LYS A 244 37.63 30.58 -11.40
CA LYS A 244 38.41 31.81 -11.15
C LYS A 244 39.92 31.56 -11.17
N SER A 245 40.39 30.43 -10.64
CA SER A 245 41.82 30.07 -10.69
C SER A 245 42.28 29.59 -12.08
N GLY A 246 41.37 29.03 -12.89
CA GLY A 246 41.65 28.57 -14.26
C GLY A 246 41.73 29.69 -15.32
N PHE A 247 41.22 30.90 -15.03
CA PHE A 247 41.29 32.05 -15.94
C PHE A 247 42.62 32.85 -15.81
N GLY A 248 43.55 32.38 -14.97
CA GLY A 248 44.80 33.07 -14.64
C GLY A 248 46.07 32.56 -15.36
N TYR A 249 46.02 31.46 -16.10
CA TYR A 249 47.13 31.05 -16.97
C TYR A 249 46.87 31.52 -18.39
N GLY A 250 47.22 32.78 -18.64
CA GLY A 250 47.27 33.36 -19.97
C GLY A 250 48.17 32.54 -20.88
N ILE A 251 47.64 32.13 -22.03
CA ILE A 251 48.45 31.74 -23.18
C ILE A 251 49.24 33.00 -23.57
N PRO A 252 50.58 33.03 -23.49
CA PRO A 252 51.33 34.18 -23.95
C PRO A 252 51.14 34.27 -25.47
N SER A 253 50.56 35.37 -25.93
CA SER A 253 50.46 35.76 -27.33
C SER A 253 51.86 35.80 -27.94
N PHE A 254 52.24 34.78 -28.71
CA PHE A 254 53.45 34.79 -29.50
C PHE A 254 53.20 35.59 -30.78
N SER A 255 53.20 36.91 -30.65
CA SER A 255 53.25 37.84 -31.77
C SER A 255 54.71 38.18 -32.05
N GLN A 256 55.37 37.43 -32.93
CA GLN A 256 56.51 37.89 -33.73
C GLN A 256 56.98 36.77 -34.69
N PHE A 257 56.70 36.94 -35.98
CA PHE A 257 57.74 37.22 -36.98
C PHE A 257 57.06 37.47 -38.33
N ARG A 258 56.99 38.76 -38.72
CA ARG A 258 56.92 39.16 -40.12
C ARG A 258 58.30 38.91 -40.73
N ARG A 259 58.36 38.14 -41.81
CA ARG A 259 59.18 38.40 -43.00
C ARG A 259 58.60 37.61 -44.17
#